data_AF-A0A0C9ZAL3-F1
#
_entry.id   AF-A0A0C9ZAL3-F1
#
_cell.length_a   1.000
_cell.length_b   1.000
_cell.length_c   1.000
_cell.angle_alpha   90.00
_cell.angle_beta   90.00
_cell.angle_gamma   90.00
#
_symmetry.space_group_name_H-M   'P 1'
#
loop_
_entity.id
_entity.type
_entity.pdbx_description
1 polymer ?
#
loop_
_entity_poly.entity_id
_entity_poly.type
_entity_poly.pdbx_seq_one_letter_code
_entity_poly.pdbx_strand_id
1 'polypeptide(L)'
;PNPSEIKPPSSDELAEGFYIVTVGQEVGIFFSWLDASERVTNVPGAQHTCYCTFKDVLWAYTSKYNEGAVQVMLLAGGRFWPSQSIPNLMPPSMPS
;
A
#
# COMPACT_ATOMS: atom_id res chain seq x y z
N PRO A 1 0.43 4.93 -5.75
CA PRO A 1 1.65 5.42 -6.43
C PRO A 1 1.55 5.27 -7.94
N ASN A 2 2.05 6.25 -8.72
CA ASN A 2 2.16 6.10 -10.16
C ASN A 2 3.28 5.09 -10.47
N PRO A 3 3.09 4.12 -11.40
CA PRO A 3 4.13 3.16 -11.75
C PRO A 3 5.45 3.80 -12.21
N SER A 4 5.40 4.99 -12.82
CA SER A 4 6.57 5.72 -13.32
C SER A 4 7.46 6.28 -12.22
N GLU A 5 6.94 6.41 -11.01
CA GLU A 5 7.68 6.91 -9.84
C GLU A 5 8.38 5.78 -9.06
N ILE A 6 8.05 4.52 -9.38
CA ILE A 6 8.60 3.36 -8.68
C ILE A 6 10.01 3.09 -9.19
N LYS A 7 10.97 3.15 -8.28
CA LYS A 7 12.38 2.88 -8.55
C LYS A 7 12.75 1.47 -8.09
N PRO A 8 13.71 0.82 -8.77
CA PRO A 8 14.28 -0.43 -8.28
C PRO A 8 14.97 -0.21 -6.93
N PRO A 9 15.12 -1.27 -6.11
CA PRO A 9 15.92 -1.18 -4.90
C PRO A 9 17.35 -0.83 -5.30
N SER A 10 18.02 -0.06 -4.45
CA SER A 10 19.44 0.24 -4.62
C SER A 10 20.23 -1.07 -4.58
N SER A 11 21.33 -1.19 -5.33
CA SER A 11 22.11 -2.43 -5.40
C SER A 11 22.68 -2.89 -4.03
N ASP A 12 22.74 -1.97 -3.06
CA ASP A 12 23.15 -2.22 -1.67
C ASP A 12 22.01 -2.72 -0.77
N GLU A 13 20.76 -2.68 -1.24
CA GLU A 13 19.58 -3.09 -0.49
C GLU A 13 19.24 -4.55 -0.84
N LEU A 14 19.46 -5.46 0.11
CA LEU A 14 19.10 -6.87 -0.03
C LEU A 14 17.57 -7.00 0.01
N ALA A 15 16.94 -7.00 -1.17
CA ALA A 15 15.53 -7.33 -1.29
C ALA A 15 15.31 -8.82 -0.96
N GLU A 16 14.44 -9.10 0.02
CA GLU A 16 14.01 -10.47 0.36
C GLU A 16 13.12 -11.05 -0.75
N GLY A 17 12.34 -10.19 -1.39
CA GLY A 17 11.47 -10.50 -2.51
C GLY A 17 10.74 -9.25 -2.98
N PHE A 18 10.08 -9.33 -4.14
CA PHE A 18 9.35 -8.20 -4.70
C PHE A 18 7.84 -8.38 -4.49
N TYR A 19 7.26 -7.62 -3.57
CA TYR A 19 5.86 -7.74 -3.18
C TYR A 19 5.05 -6.57 -3.74
N ILE A 20 4.05 -6.84 -4.58
CA ILE A 20 3.01 -5.84 -4.86
C ILE A 20 1.97 -5.87 -3.74
N VAL A 21 1.50 -4.70 -3.33
CA VAL A 21 0.23 -4.53 -2.62
C VAL A 21 -0.66 -3.69 -3.51
N THR A 22 -1.71 -4.30 -4.04
CA THR A 22 -2.72 -3.62 -4.86
C THR A 22 -3.93 -3.21 -4.03
N VAL A 23 -4.24 -3.95 -2.96
CA VAL A 23 -5.26 -3.56 -1.98
C VAL A 23 -4.68 -3.66 -0.57
N GLY A 24 -4.60 -2.54 0.13
CA GLY A 24 -4.00 -2.43 1.46
C GLY A 24 -4.08 -1.01 2.03
N GLN A 25 -3.62 -0.82 3.27
CA GLN A 25 -3.51 0.48 3.93
C GLN A 25 -2.53 1.41 3.18
N GLU A 26 -1.54 0.82 2.51
CA GLU A 26 -0.71 1.50 1.53
C GLU A 26 -0.48 0.55 0.35
N VAL A 27 -0.51 1.08 -0.87
CA VAL A 27 -0.35 0.30 -2.11
C VAL A 27 0.95 0.66 -2.79
N GLY A 28 1.58 -0.29 -3.48
CA GLY A 28 2.88 -0.10 -4.10
C GLY A 28 3.68 -1.38 -4.25
N ILE A 29 4.98 -1.23 -4.47
CA ILE A 29 5.96 -2.33 -4.52
C ILE A 29 6.85 -2.22 -3.29
N PHE A 30 7.01 -3.34 -2.59
CA PHE A 30 7.80 -3.47 -1.37
C PHE A 30 8.84 -4.56 -1.56
N PHE A 31 10.01 -4.41 -0.91
CA PHE A 31 11.15 -5.31 -1.05
C PHE A 31 11.33 -6.27 0.14
N SER A 32 10.43 -6.19 1.11
CA SER A 32 10.41 -6.97 2.35
C SER A 32 8.99 -7.47 2.60
N TRP A 33 8.86 -8.73 3.01
CA TRP A 33 7.54 -9.26 3.40
C TRP A 33 7.02 -8.55 4.66
N LEU A 34 7.91 -8.20 5.59
CA LEU A 34 7.53 -7.50 6.81
C LEU A 34 6.80 -6.19 6.45
N ASP A 35 7.38 -5.38 5.56
CA ASP A 35 6.77 -4.13 5.09
C ASP A 35 5.44 -4.36 4.36
N ALA A 36 5.39 -5.34 3.45
CA ALA A 36 4.16 -5.63 2.70
C ALA A 36 3.04 -6.11 3.64
N SER A 37 3.37 -6.98 4.60
CA SER A 37 2.44 -7.60 5.53
C SER A 37 1.75 -6.56 6.42
N GLU A 38 2.46 -5.56 6.91
CA GLU A 38 1.91 -4.49 7.74
C GLU A 38 0.82 -3.68 7.01
N ARG A 39 0.91 -3.59 5.69
CA ARG A 39 -0.02 -2.83 4.84
C ARG A 39 -1.25 -3.61 4.45
N VAL A 40 -1.19 -4.94 4.46
CA VAL A 40 -2.35 -5.81 4.13
C VAL A 40 -3.03 -6.38 5.37
N THR A 41 -2.34 -6.40 6.51
CA THR A 41 -2.87 -6.97 7.75
C THR A 41 -4.12 -6.24 8.19
N ASN A 42 -5.16 -7.02 8.52
CA ASN A 42 -6.49 -6.56 8.92
C ASN A 42 -7.24 -5.72 7.87
N VAL A 43 -6.77 -5.67 6.62
CA VAL A 43 -7.50 -5.01 5.54
C VAL A 43 -8.44 -6.02 4.88
N PRO A 44 -9.76 -5.79 4.88
CA PRO A 44 -10.70 -6.71 4.25
C PRO A 44 -10.48 -6.70 2.74
N GLY A 45 -10.32 -7.90 2.15
CA GLY A 45 -10.07 -8.04 0.72
C GLY A 45 -8.68 -7.57 0.28
N ALA A 46 -7.70 -7.53 1.19
CA ALA A 46 -6.33 -7.19 0.86
C ALA A 46 -5.79 -8.08 -0.26
N GLN A 47 -5.03 -7.48 -1.17
CA GLN A 47 -4.44 -8.17 -2.32
C GLN A 47 -2.96 -7.84 -2.39
N HIS A 48 -2.16 -8.91 -2.32
CA HIS A 48 -0.72 -8.85 -2.49
C HIS A 48 -0.23 -10.04 -3.30
N THR A 49 0.93 -9.89 -3.94
CA THR A 49 1.57 -10.98 -4.71
C THR A 49 3.08 -10.79 -4.67
N CYS A 50 3.84 -11.87 -4.52
CA CYS A 50 5.29 -11.84 -4.56
C CYS A 50 5.82 -12.26 -5.94
N TYR A 51 6.96 -11.70 -6.32
CA TYR A 51 7.68 -11.96 -7.55
C TYR A 51 9.18 -12.05 -7.26
N CYS A 52 9.91 -12.75 -8.14
CA CYS A 52 11.36 -12.92 -8.01
C CYS A 52 12.16 -11.76 -8.60
N THR A 53 11.56 -10.93 -9.47
CA THR A 53 12.28 -9.84 -10.17
C THR A 53 11.53 -8.51 -10.11
N PHE A 54 12.30 -7.41 -10.08
CA PHE A 54 11.76 -6.06 -10.15
C PHE A 54 11.00 -5.77 -11.46
N LYS A 55 11.42 -6.39 -12.57
CA LYS A 55 10.76 -6.20 -13.86
C LYS A 55 9.35 -6.79 -13.85
N ASP A 56 9.20 -7.99 -13.31
CA ASP A 56 7.91 -8.69 -13.29
C ASP A 56 6.94 -8.03 -12.31
N VAL A 57 7.42 -7.64 -11.13
CA VAL A 57 6.60 -6.93 -10.13
C VAL A 57 6.12 -5.58 -10.66
N LEU A 58 6.98 -4.84 -11.37
CA LEU A 58 6.64 -3.53 -11.94
C LEU A 58 5.63 -3.68 -13.07
N TRP A 59 5.81 -4.67 -13.93
CA TRP A 59 4.85 -4.99 -14.99
C TRP A 59 3.47 -5.34 -14.41
N ALA A 60 3.44 -6.23 -13.41
CA ALA A 60 2.21 -6.65 -12.75
C ALA A 60 1.50 -5.48 -12.06
N TYR A 61 2.24 -4.66 -11.31
CA TYR A 61 1.71 -3.47 -10.66
C TYR A 61 1.16 -2.48 -11.70
N THR A 62 1.86 -2.26 -12.80
CA THR A 62 1.43 -1.37 -13.88
C THR A 62 0.13 -1.86 -14.52
N SER A 63 -0.01 -3.16 -14.78
CA SER A 63 -1.27 -3.75 -15.29
C SER A 63 -2.42 -3.48 -14.32
N LYS A 64 -2.22 -3.77 -13.03
CA LYS A 64 -3.24 -3.57 -12.00
C LYS A 64 -3.61 -2.10 -11.80
N TYR A 65 -2.64 -1.20 -11.93
CA TYR A 65 -2.86 0.24 -11.88
C TYR A 65 -3.74 0.69 -13.06
N ASN A 66 -3.41 0.25 -14.28
CA ASN A 66 -4.16 0.60 -15.49
C ASN A 66 -5.56 -0.02 -15.52
N GLU A 67 -5.74 -1.19 -14.91
CA GLU A 67 -7.05 -1.83 -14.71
C GLU A 67 -7.93 -1.12 -13.66
N GLY A 68 -7.37 -0.18 -12.88
CA GLY A 68 -8.08 0.44 -11.74
C GLY A 68 -8.25 -0.49 -10.53
N ALA A 69 -7.47 -1.57 -10.47
CA ALA A 69 -7.52 -2.57 -9.40
C ALA A 69 -6.66 -2.19 -8.17
N VAL A 70 -5.97 -1.05 -8.20
CA VAL A 70 -5.16 -0.53 -7.09
C VAL A 70 -6.03 0.33 -6.18
N GLN A 71 -6.24 -0.11 -4.94
CA GLN A 71 -7.15 0.53 -3.98
C GLN A 71 -6.50 0.68 -2.61
N VAL A 72 -6.41 1.91 -2.12
CA VAL A 72 -5.93 2.19 -0.76
C VAL A 72 -7.11 2.09 0.19
N MET A 73 -7.02 1.17 1.16
CA MET A 73 -8.03 0.97 2.20
C MET A 73 -7.39 1.15 3.58
N LEU A 74 -7.51 2.36 4.08
CA LEU A 74 -6.98 2.76 5.39
C LEU A 74 -7.84 2.18 6.52
N LEU A 75 -7.20 1.66 7.56
CA LEU A 75 -7.89 1.27 8.79
C LEU A 75 -7.96 2.46 9.74
N ALA A 76 -9.17 2.75 10.23
CA ALA A 76 -9.42 3.84 11.17
C ALA A 76 -8.53 3.69 12.41
N GLY A 77 -7.74 4.72 12.72
CA GLY A 77 -6.80 4.70 13.84
C GLY A 77 -5.55 3.82 13.64
N GLY A 78 -5.35 3.26 12.45
CA GLY A 78 -4.14 2.51 12.10
C GLY A 78 -2.92 3.41 11.92
N ARG A 79 -1.72 2.83 11.94
CA ARG A 79 -0.45 3.56 11.77
C ARG A 79 -0.30 4.28 10.42
N PHE A 80 -1.01 3.81 9.40
CA PHE A 80 -1.04 4.40 8.06
C PHE A 80 -2.18 5.41 7.90
N TRP A 81 -3.02 5.59 8.92
CA TRP A 81 -4.07 6.60 8.93
C TRP A 81 -3.43 7.99 8.89
N PRO A 82 -3.81 8.86 7.94
CA PRO A 82 -3.21 10.18 7.80
C PRO A 82 -3.43 10.98 9.09
N SER A 83 -2.36 11.11 9.86
CA SER A 83 -2.34 11.83 11.12
C SER A 83 -2.03 13.30 10.86
N GLN A 84 -2.91 14.01 10.15
CA GLN A 84 -2.82 15.46 10.07
C GLN A 84 -4.19 16.13 9.82
N SER A 85 -4.66 16.78 10.88
CA SER A 85 -5.64 17.88 10.92
C SER A 85 -7.05 17.59 10.38
N ILE A 86 -7.95 17.23 11.29
CA ILE A 86 -9.34 17.67 11.21
C ILE A 86 -9.36 19.11 11.75
N PRO A 87 -9.35 20.19 10.95
CA PRO A 87 -9.98 21.42 11.40
C PRO A 87 -11.49 21.15 11.37
N ASN A 88 -12.09 20.98 12.56
CA ASN A 88 -13.53 21.13 12.80
C ASN A 88 -14.51 20.22 12.04
N LEU A 89 -14.39 18.90 12.15
CA LEU A 89 -15.52 17.98 11.89
C LEU A 89 -15.72 17.01 13.07
N MET A 90 -15.72 17.53 14.28
CA MET A 90 -16.60 16.98 15.30
C MET A 90 -17.93 17.75 15.18
N PRO A 91 -19.06 17.13 14.78
CA PRO A 91 -20.35 17.71 15.09
C PRO A 91 -20.46 17.78 16.62
N PRO A 92 -20.98 18.89 17.20
CA PRO A 92 -21.21 18.94 18.63
C PRO A 92 -22.14 17.79 19.01
N SER A 93 -21.67 16.94 19.91
CA SER A 93 -22.44 15.90 20.56
C SER A 93 -23.80 16.48 20.97
N MET A 94 -24.85 15.89 20.41
CA MET A 94 -26.23 16.18 20.76
C MET A 94 -26.45 15.79 22.23
N PRO A 95 -26.86 16.71 23.13
CA PRO A 95 -27.45 16.31 24.40
C PRO A 95 -28.95 16.14 24.21
N SER A 96 -29.48 15.07 24.81
CA SER A 96 -30.92 14.79 24.96
C SER A 96 -31.60 15.77 25.91
#